data_AF-A0A1E5RCC4-F1
#
_entry.id   AF-A0A1E5RCC4-F1
#
_cell.length_a   1.000
_cell.length_b   1.000
_cell.length_c   1.000
_cell.angle_alpha   90.00
_cell.angle_beta   90.00
_cell.angle_gamma   90.00
#
_symmetry.space_group_name_H-M   'P 1'
#
loop_
_entity.id
_entity.type
_entity.pdbx_description
1 polymer ?
#
loop_
_entity_poly.entity_id
_entity_poly.type
_entity_poly.pdbx_seq_one_letter_code
_entity_poly.pdbx_strand_id
1 'polypeptide(L)'
;MSEKPDINKINDLLLSKGIIFPSNKIKKIIQQSDEEIGKQTSITPAVVSHAMMLFMAKLVVESCETLLEENQGNKLDLNILEKSIKKDDEFDFLIDDE
;
A
#
# COMPACT_ATOMS: atom_id res chain seq x y z
N MET A 1 -14.17 15.71 13.78
CA MET A 1 -13.36 14.69 13.08
C MET A 1 -12.09 15.37 12.61
N SER A 2 -10.92 14.77 12.84
CA SER A 2 -9.67 15.26 12.24
C SER A 2 -9.76 15.12 10.72
N GLU A 3 -9.16 16.04 9.97
CA GLU A 3 -9.07 15.93 8.51
C GLU A 3 -8.23 14.68 8.15
N LYS A 4 -8.69 13.92 7.16
CA LYS A 4 -7.98 12.76 6.62
C LYS A 4 -6.62 13.20 6.07
N PRO A 5 -5.51 12.52 6.41
CA PRO A 5 -4.21 12.82 5.84
C PRO A 5 -4.21 12.70 4.30
N ASP A 6 -3.62 13.69 3.63
CA ASP A 6 -3.46 13.70 2.18
C ASP A 6 -2.35 12.71 1.76
N ILE A 7 -2.75 11.67 1.01
CA ILE A 7 -1.86 10.61 0.54
C ILE A 7 -0.72 11.15 -0.31
N ASN A 8 -0.95 12.17 -1.13
CA ASN A 8 0.10 12.75 -1.98
C ASN A 8 1.15 13.45 -1.13
N LYS A 9 0.73 14.19 -0.10
CA LYS A 9 1.67 14.83 0.85
C LYS A 9 2.49 13.81 1.62
N ILE A 10 1.89 12.68 2.01
CA ILE A 10 2.61 11.58 2.65
C ILE A 10 3.68 11.04 1.68
N ASN A 11 3.29 10.75 0.44
CA ASN A 11 4.20 10.22 -0.57
C ASN A 11 5.35 11.17 -0.90
N ASP A 12 5.07 12.47 -1.07
CA ASP A 12 6.09 13.51 -1.28
C ASP A 12 7.08 13.58 -0.11
N LEU A 13 6.59 13.44 1.14
CA LEU A 13 7.43 13.39 2.32
C LEU A 13 8.35 12.16 2.31
N LEU A 14 7.83 10.98 1.96
CA LEU A 14 8.60 9.75 1.86
C LEU A 14 9.70 9.88 0.80
N LEU A 15 9.36 10.41 -0.38
CA LEU A 15 10.30 10.68 -1.46
C LEU A 15 11.38 11.68 -1.06
N SER A 16 11.02 12.78 -0.39
CA SER A 16 12.00 13.78 0.08
C SER A 16 13.01 13.21 1.07
N LYS A 17 12.64 12.13 1.77
CA LYS A 17 13.50 11.40 2.71
C LYS A 17 14.26 10.25 2.06
N GLY A 18 14.12 10.04 0.75
CA GLY A 18 14.72 8.91 0.03
C GLY A 18 14.14 7.56 0.45
N ILE A 19 12.95 7.53 1.04
CA ILE A 19 12.26 6.30 1.41
C ILE A 19 11.54 5.80 0.15
N ILE A 20 12.11 4.76 -0.47
CA ILE A 20 11.55 4.11 -1.66
C ILE A 20 11.71 2.59 -1.54
N PHE A 21 10.83 1.84 -2.19
CA PHE A 21 11.01 0.40 -2.31
C PHE A 21 12.18 0.08 -3.26
N PRO A 22 13.10 -0.84 -2.91
CA PRO A 22 14.26 -1.13 -3.76
C PRO A 22 13.86 -1.77 -5.09
N SER A 23 14.19 -1.10 -6.21
CA SER A 23 13.82 -1.57 -7.56
C SER A 23 14.32 -2.98 -7.88
N ASN A 24 15.48 -3.38 -7.34
CA ASN A 24 16.03 -4.74 -7.51
C ASN A 24 15.18 -5.82 -6.82
N LYS A 25 14.51 -5.49 -5.71
CA LYS A 25 13.63 -6.41 -4.99
C LYS A 25 12.29 -6.53 -5.71
N ILE A 26 11.74 -5.40 -6.15
CA ILE A 26 10.53 -5.36 -6.97
C ILE A 26 10.71 -6.17 -8.25
N LYS A 27 11.81 -5.95 -8.97
CA LYS A 27 12.13 -6.71 -10.18
C LYS A 27 12.14 -8.22 -9.92
N LYS A 28 12.74 -8.67 -8.81
CA LYS A 28 12.76 -10.10 -8.44
C LYS A 28 11.36 -10.64 -8.19
N ILE A 29 10.51 -9.92 -7.44
CA ILE A 29 9.13 -10.33 -7.17
C ILE A 29 8.37 -10.46 -8.49
N ILE A 30 8.41 -9.43 -9.35
CA ILE A 30 7.68 -9.47 -10.62
C ILE A 30 8.15 -10.64 -11.50
N GLN A 31 9.46 -10.91 -11.55
CA GLN A 31 10.02 -12.04 -12.32
C GLN A 31 9.67 -13.41 -11.74
N GLN A 32 9.40 -13.50 -10.44
CA GLN A 32 9.08 -14.76 -9.75
C GLN A 32 7.58 -15.04 -9.75
N SER A 33 6.75 -14.00 -9.75
CA SER A 33 5.29 -14.12 -9.69
C SER A 33 4.67 -14.55 -11.02
N ASP A 34 5.39 -14.41 -12.14
CA ASP A 34 4.85 -14.73 -13.46
C ASP A 34 5.99 -15.08 -14.44
N GLU A 35 6.10 -16.38 -14.76
CA GLU A 35 7.15 -16.94 -15.61
C GLU A 35 6.99 -16.54 -17.09
N GLU A 36 5.81 -16.04 -17.49
CA GLU A 36 5.53 -15.63 -18.88
C GLU A 36 5.77 -14.14 -19.17
N ILE A 37 6.18 -13.36 -18.17
CA ILE A 37 6.55 -11.96 -18.39
C ILE A 37 7.85 -11.93 -19.21
N GLY A 38 7.71 -11.73 -20.53
CA GLY A 38 8.81 -11.51 -21.46
C GLY A 38 9.67 -10.28 -21.11
N LYS A 39 10.52 -9.81 -22.04
CA LYS A 39 11.45 -8.67 -21.80
C LYS A 39 10.71 -7.44 -21.25
N GLN A 40 10.83 -7.20 -19.94
CA GLN A 40 10.30 -6.00 -19.29
C GLN A 40 11.02 -4.73 -19.78
N THR A 41 10.28 -3.63 -19.77
CA THR A 41 10.87 -2.28 -19.89
C THR A 41 11.65 -1.96 -18.62
N SER A 42 12.79 -1.29 -18.73
CA SER A 42 13.62 -0.91 -17.57
C SER A 42 12.91 0.02 -16.58
N ILE A 43 11.81 0.66 -16.99
CA ILE A 43 11.04 1.63 -16.21
C ILE A 43 10.06 0.95 -15.26
N THR A 44 9.54 -0.23 -15.62
CA THR A 44 8.46 -0.92 -14.89
C THR A 44 8.74 -1.06 -13.38
N PRO A 45 9.92 -1.50 -12.91
CA PRO A 45 10.17 -1.66 -11.48
C PRO A 45 10.15 -0.34 -10.69
N ALA A 46 10.55 0.77 -11.32
CA ALA A 46 10.56 2.09 -10.66
C ALA A 46 9.14 2.64 -10.49
N VAL A 47 8.27 2.45 -11.49
CA VAL A 47 6.85 2.85 -11.40
C VAL A 47 6.12 2.04 -10.35
N VAL A 48 6.35 0.72 -10.31
CA VAL A 48 5.78 -0.16 -9.27
C VAL A 48 6.26 0.24 -7.88
N SER A 49 7.52 0.66 -7.73
CA SER A 49 8.03 1.19 -6.44
C SER A 49 7.21 2.37 -5.95
N HIS A 50 6.92 3.32 -6.84
CA HIS A 50 6.12 4.49 -6.52
C HIS A 50 4.66 4.12 -6.20
N ALA A 51 4.06 3.25 -7.01
CA ALA A 51 2.70 2.76 -6.77
C ALA A 51 2.58 2.03 -5.42
N MET A 52 3.57 1.23 -5.03
CA MET A 52 3.61 0.56 -3.73
C MET A 52 3.65 1.56 -2.57
N MET A 53 4.34 2.69 -2.69
CA MET A 53 4.35 3.70 -1.63
C MET A 53 2.97 4.35 -1.46
N LEU A 54 2.32 4.71 -2.57
CA LEU A 54 0.95 5.25 -2.56
C LEU A 54 -0.02 4.24 -1.95
N PHE A 55 0.11 2.97 -2.33
CA PHE A 55 -0.68 1.88 -1.77
C PHE A 55 -0.49 1.75 -0.24
N MET A 56 0.76 1.72 0.24
CA MET A 56 1.04 1.63 1.69
C MET A 56 0.49 2.84 2.45
N ALA A 57 0.63 4.04 1.89
CA ALA A 57 0.08 5.26 2.48
C ALA A 57 -1.45 5.20 2.56
N LYS A 58 -2.12 4.79 1.48
CA LYS A 58 -3.57 4.61 1.46
C LYS A 58 -4.01 3.59 2.52
N LEU A 59 -3.45 2.38 2.49
CA LEU A 59 -3.83 1.29 3.41
C LEU A 59 -3.72 1.69 4.88
N VAL A 60 -2.62 2.35 5.26
CA VAL A 60 -2.41 2.81 6.65
C VAL A 60 -3.41 3.91 7.03
N VAL A 61 -3.68 4.86 6.12
CA VAL A 61 -4.64 5.93 6.37
C VAL A 61 -6.06 5.36 6.55
N GLU A 62 -6.53 4.50 5.65
CA GLU A 62 -7.86 3.86 5.78
C GLU A 62 -7.98 3.02 7.07
N SER A 63 -6.90 2.32 7.44
CA SER A 63 -6.88 1.52 8.66
C SER A 63 -6.94 2.39 9.92
N CYS A 64 -6.29 3.57 9.90
CA CYS A 64 -6.38 4.53 11.01
C CYS A 64 -7.77 5.16 11.10
N GLU A 65 -8.44 5.42 9.98
CA GLU A 65 -9.83 5.88 9.99
C GLU A 65 -10.76 4.83 10.57
N THR A 66 -10.61 3.57 10.15
CA THR A 66 -11.36 2.45 10.70
C THR A 66 -11.13 2.29 12.21
N LEU A 67 -9.89 2.46 12.68
CA LEU A 67 -9.57 2.45 14.12
C LEU A 67 -10.32 3.53 14.90
N LEU A 68 -10.40 4.74 14.35
CA LEU A 68 -11.09 5.88 14.96
C LEU A 68 -12.61 5.68 14.98
N GLU A 69 -13.18 5.16 13.89
CA GLU A 69 -14.61 4.82 13.80
C GLU A 69 -15.02 3.74 14.81
N GLU A 70 -14.19 2.72 14.97
CA GLU A 70 -14.41 1.60 15.90
C GLU A 70 -14.11 1.98 17.37
N ASN A 71 -13.59 3.19 17.63
CA ASN A 71 -13.15 3.66 18.95
C ASN A 71 -12.16 2.71 19.65
N GLN A 72 -11.33 1.99 18.89
CA GLN A 72 -10.41 0.94 19.40
C GLN A 72 -9.04 1.49 19.86
N GLY A 73 -9.00 2.73 20.37
CA GLY A 73 -7.79 3.34 20.91
C GLY A 73 -6.84 3.86 19.82
N ASN A 74 -5.53 3.68 20.01
CA ASN A 74 -4.48 4.29 19.17
C ASN A 74 -3.48 3.28 18.58
N LYS A 75 -3.81 1.98 18.62
CA LYS A 75 -2.96 0.91 18.11
C LYS A 75 -3.67 0.19 16.96
N LEU A 76 -3.01 0.12 15.82
CA LEU A 76 -3.45 -0.67 14.68
C LEU A 76 -3.11 -2.14 14.92
N ASP A 77 -4.12 -3.01 14.88
CA ASP A 77 -3.99 -4.45 15.00
C ASP A 77 -4.56 -5.18 13.77
N LEU A 78 -4.47 -6.52 13.75
CA LEU A 78 -4.92 -7.32 12.62
C LEU A 78 -6.44 -7.24 12.40
N ASN A 79 -7.24 -7.05 13.45
CA ASN A 79 -8.69 -6.99 13.35
C ASN A 79 -9.11 -5.70 12.63
N ILE A 80 -8.55 -4.57 13.03
CA ILE A 80 -8.78 -3.28 12.35
C ILE A 80 -8.32 -3.32 10.90
N LEU A 81 -7.17 -3.93 10.63
CA LEU A 81 -6.66 -4.05 9.26
C LEU A 81 -7.61 -4.88 8.39
N GLU A 82 -8.07 -6.02 8.88
CA GLU A 82 -9.03 -6.87 8.16
C GLU A 82 -10.36 -6.14 7.90
N LYS A 83 -10.88 -5.42 8.89
CA LYS A 83 -12.08 -4.57 8.72
C LYS A 83 -11.86 -3.47 7.68
N SER A 84 -10.70 -2.82 7.71
CA SER A 84 -10.37 -1.76 6.76
C SER A 84 -10.28 -2.28 5.33
N ILE A 85 -9.71 -3.48 5.13
CA ILE A 85 -9.62 -4.14 3.82
C ILE A 85 -11.03 -4.47 3.31
N LYS A 86 -11.89 -5.06 4.15
CA LYS A 86 -13.27 -5.45 3.79
C LYS A 86 -14.23 -4.26 3.58
N LYS A 87 -13.82 -3.05 3.94
CA LYS A 87 -14.64 -1.84 3.84
C LYS A 87 -14.46 -1.09 2.51
N ASP A 88 -13.30 -1.24 1.86
CA ASP A 88 -12.95 -0.53 0.63
C ASP A 88 -12.69 -1.55 -0.49
N ASP A 89 -13.61 -1.61 -1.46
CA ASP A 89 -13.57 -2.53 -2.61
C ASP A 89 -12.26 -2.41 -3.43
N GLU A 90 -11.55 -1.26 -3.37
CA GLU A 90 -10.23 -1.15 -4.02
C GLU A 90 -9.16 -2.06 -3.37
N PHE A 91 -9.43 -2.60 -2.18
CA PHE A 91 -8.57 -3.56 -1.48
C PHE A 91 -9.00 -5.02 -1.64
N ASP A 92 -10.01 -5.33 -2.47
CA ASP A 92 -10.50 -6.71 -2.66
C ASP A 92 -9.38 -7.68 -3.11
N PHE A 93 -8.36 -7.19 -3.82
CA PHE A 93 -7.20 -7.99 -4.21
C PHE A 93 -6.34 -8.52 -3.04
N LEU A 94 -6.59 -8.05 -1.82
CA LEU A 94 -5.94 -8.51 -0.58
C LEU A 94 -6.79 -9.55 0.16
N ILE A 95 -8.01 -9.82 -0.29
CA ILE A 95 -8.88 -10.83 0.27
C ILE A 95 -8.58 -12.13 -0.48
N ASP A 96 -8.27 -13.20 0.25
CA ASP A 96 -8.10 -14.52 -0.36
C ASP A 96 -9.45 -15.00 -0.91
N ASP A 97 -9.49 -15.38 -2.17
CA ASP A 97 -10.60 -16.14 -2.76
C ASP A 97 -10.52 -17.58 -2.21
N GLU A 98 -11.46 -18.01 -1.36
CA GLU A 98 -11.69 -19.44 -1.09
C GLU A 98 -12.32 -20.15 -2.30
#